data_AF-A0A1G7BQ77-F1
#
_entry.id   AF-A0A1G7BQ77-F1
#
_cell.length_a   1.000
_cell.length_b   1.000
_cell.length_c   1.000
_cell.angle_alpha   90.00
_cell.angle_beta   90.00
_cell.angle_gamma   90.00
#
_symmetry.space_group_name_H-M   'P 1'
#
loop_
_entity.id
_entity.type
_entity.pdbx_description
1 polymer ?
#
loop_
_entity_poly.entity_id
_entity_poly.type
_entity_poly.pdbx_seq_one_letter_code
_entity_poly.pdbx_strand_id
1 'polypeptide(L)'
;MTKDFELSVTSDKLTALISEEIWIDEFFKNIFEDRSGKVYTDFCKSLASYHYDEGGSPEVHEFEIIRSHFNTEKLTGEFTCAFAVYFFWGCSGINSDKRDTLTWKFKVDTQNEKIALTGEEPWVVE
;
A
#
# COMPACT_ATOMS: atom_id res chain seq x y z
N MET A 1 4.65 -0.17 15.20
CA MET A 1 4.38 1.20 14.75
C MET A 1 3.53 1.12 13.50
N THR A 2 2.29 1.61 13.54
CA THR A 2 1.47 1.78 12.33
C THR A 2 2.23 2.64 11.31
N LYS A 3 2.20 2.25 10.04
CA LYS A 3 2.80 3.05 8.96
C LYS A 3 1.71 3.89 8.31
N ASP A 4 1.97 5.18 8.16
CA ASP A 4 1.08 6.11 7.47
C ASP A 4 1.62 6.44 6.09
N PHE A 5 0.73 6.49 5.10
CA PHE A 5 1.06 6.85 3.73
C PHE A 5 -0.05 7.73 3.16
N GLU A 6 0.30 8.87 2.58
CA GLU A 6 -0.68 9.78 1.99
C GLU A 6 -0.63 9.73 0.46
N LEU A 7 -1.79 9.61 -0.16
CA LEU A 7 -2.00 9.71 -1.59
C LEU A 7 -2.68 11.03 -1.92
N SER A 8 -2.05 11.86 -2.76
CA SER A 8 -2.75 12.95 -3.43
C SER A 8 -3.51 12.39 -4.63
N VAL A 9 -4.81 12.68 -4.72
CA VAL A 9 -5.67 12.17 -5.79
C VAL A 9 -6.43 13.33 -6.42
N THR A 10 -6.63 13.31 -7.74
CA THR A 10 -7.39 14.37 -8.41
C THR A 10 -8.86 14.34 -8.00
N SER A 11 -9.48 15.52 -7.92
CA SER A 11 -10.91 15.70 -7.58
C SER A 11 -11.85 14.79 -8.40
N ASP A 12 -11.60 14.68 -9.70
CA ASP A 12 -12.45 13.88 -10.61
C ASP A 12 -12.43 12.39 -10.24
N LYS A 13 -11.25 11.85 -9.89
CA LYS A 13 -11.11 10.44 -9.50
C LYS A 13 -11.74 10.16 -8.14
N LEU A 14 -11.60 11.08 -7.19
CA LEU A 14 -12.26 10.96 -5.88
C LEU A 14 -13.78 11.03 -6.02
N THR A 15 -14.27 11.96 -6.85
CA THR A 15 -15.70 12.10 -7.12
C THR A 15 -16.26 10.83 -7.73
N ALA A 16 -15.60 10.28 -8.76
CA ALA A 16 -16.02 9.03 -9.39
C ALA A 16 -16.03 7.84 -8.42
N LEU A 17 -15.07 7.78 -7.48
CA LEU A 17 -15.06 6.72 -6.45
C LEU A 17 -16.23 6.88 -5.46
N ILE A 18 -16.54 8.12 -5.05
CA ILE A 18 -17.60 8.42 -4.08
C ILE A 18 -18.99 8.27 -4.71
N SER A 19 -19.15 8.61 -5.99
CA SER A 19 -20.39 8.42 -6.75
C SER A 19 -20.61 6.99 -7.25
N GLU A 20 -19.71 6.07 -6.89
CA GLU A 20 -19.73 4.66 -7.31
C GLU A 20 -19.67 4.47 -8.83
N GLU A 21 -19.15 5.46 -9.56
CA GLU A 21 -18.89 5.38 -11.00
C GLU A 21 -17.69 4.49 -11.32
N ILE A 22 -16.72 4.41 -10.41
CA ILE A 22 -15.58 3.48 -10.49
C ILE A 22 -15.51 2.62 -9.23
N TRP A 23 -15.14 1.36 -9.43
CA TRP A 23 -14.97 0.41 -8.35
C TRP A 23 -13.63 0.65 -7.66
N ILE A 24 -13.55 0.34 -6.36
CA ILE A 24 -12.34 0.59 -5.57
C ILE A 24 -11.10 -0.18 -6.10
N ASP A 25 -11.28 -1.37 -6.66
CA ASP A 25 -10.20 -2.13 -7.31
C ASP A 25 -9.63 -1.39 -8.53
N GLU A 26 -10.52 -0.85 -9.37
CA GLU A 26 -10.14 -0.07 -10.55
C GLU A 26 -9.50 1.26 -10.16
N PHE A 27 -10.03 1.91 -9.12
CA PHE A 27 -9.46 3.14 -8.58
C PHE A 27 -8.01 2.96 -8.16
N PHE A 28 -7.71 1.95 -7.33
CA PHE A 28 -6.32 1.70 -6.92
C PHE A 28 -5.45 1.22 -8.08
N LYS A 29 -5.98 0.42 -8.99
CA LYS A 29 -5.26 0.04 -10.22
C LYS A 29 -4.82 1.28 -11.00
N ASN A 30 -5.67 2.28 -11.12
CA ASN A 30 -5.36 3.54 -11.80
C ASN A 30 -4.39 4.45 -11.02
N ILE A 31 -4.33 4.34 -9.69
CA ILE A 31 -3.35 5.06 -8.86
C ILE A 31 -1.96 4.42 -9.00
N PHE A 32 -1.92 3.10 -9.03
CA PHE A 32 -0.69 2.30 -9.03
C PHE A 32 -0.30 1.77 -10.41
N GLU A 33 -0.90 2.30 -11.49
CA GLU A 33 -0.68 1.84 -12.86
C GLU A 33 0.78 2.05 -13.31
N ASP A 34 1.34 3.24 -13.02
CA ASP A 34 2.73 3.55 -13.31
C ASP A 34 3.65 2.93 -12.25
N ARG A 35 4.12 1.71 -12.53
CA ARG A 35 5.05 0.96 -11.68
C ARG A 35 6.41 1.64 -11.51
N SER A 36 6.76 2.59 -12.37
CA SER A 36 7.98 3.41 -12.23
C SER A 36 7.73 4.74 -11.53
N GLY A 37 6.46 5.07 -11.31
CA GLY A 37 6.02 6.33 -10.74
C GLY A 37 6.37 6.46 -9.26
N LYS A 38 6.44 7.72 -8.80
CA LYS A 38 6.76 8.05 -7.42
C LYS A 38 5.81 7.39 -6.41
N VAL A 39 4.50 7.39 -6.72
CA VAL A 39 3.47 6.82 -5.83
C VAL A 39 3.69 5.32 -5.62
N TYR A 40 3.88 4.57 -6.71
CA TYR A 40 4.12 3.13 -6.66
C TYR A 40 5.42 2.81 -5.92
N THR A 41 6.52 3.48 -6.29
CA THR A 41 7.84 3.24 -5.69
C THR A 41 7.88 3.60 -4.20
N ASP A 42 7.21 4.66 -3.77
CA ASP A 42 7.14 5.02 -2.35
C ASP A 42 6.21 4.09 -1.56
N PHE A 43 5.15 3.57 -2.18
CA PHE A 43 4.32 2.55 -1.54
C PHE A 43 5.10 1.24 -1.35
N CYS A 44 5.87 0.80 -2.34
CA CYS A 44 6.78 -0.35 -2.20
C CYS A 44 7.79 -0.17 -1.04
N LYS A 45 8.40 1.01 -0.89
CA LYS A 45 9.27 1.30 0.28
C LYS A 45 8.52 1.20 1.60
N SER A 46 7.25 1.61 1.61
CA SER A 46 6.40 1.54 2.79
C SER A 46 6.13 0.08 3.18
N LEU A 47 5.87 -0.80 2.20
CA LEU A 47 5.75 -2.25 2.40
C LEU A 47 7.06 -2.86 2.91
N ALA A 48 8.20 -2.55 2.27
CA ALA A 48 9.52 -3.05 2.71
C ALA A 48 9.85 -2.66 4.16
N SER A 49 9.38 -1.50 4.61
CA SER A 49 9.66 -0.99 5.95
C SER A 49 9.06 -1.81 7.09
N TYR A 50 8.15 -2.75 6.81
CA TYR A 50 7.64 -3.73 7.79
C TYR A 50 8.66 -4.80 8.16
N HIS A 51 9.70 -4.97 7.34
CA HIS A 51 10.72 -6.01 7.52
C HIS A 51 12.09 -5.46 7.92
N TYR A 52 12.21 -4.15 8.21
CA TYR A 52 13.50 -3.56 8.62
C TYR A 52 14.05 -4.13 9.93
N ASP A 53 13.18 -4.61 10.82
CA ASP A 53 13.59 -5.24 12.07
C ASP A 53 14.05 -6.70 11.90
N GLU A 54 13.83 -7.32 10.71
CA GLU A 54 14.27 -8.68 10.39
C GLU A 54 15.77 -8.75 10.00
N GLY A 55 16.43 -7.60 9.83
CA GLY A 55 17.81 -7.49 9.37
C GLY A 55 17.96 -7.63 7.84
N GLY A 56 19.17 -7.32 7.34
CA GLY A 56 19.41 -7.19 5.90
C GLY A 56 18.84 -5.89 5.32
N SER A 57 18.96 -5.71 4.00
CA SER A 57 18.29 -4.61 3.29
C SER A 57 17.06 -5.15 2.57
N PRO A 58 15.85 -5.08 3.15
CA PRO A 58 14.64 -5.55 2.50
C PRO A 58 14.21 -4.59 1.39
N GLU A 59 13.80 -5.15 0.26
CA GLU A 59 13.28 -4.43 -0.88
C GLU A 59 11.98 -5.08 -1.36
N VAL A 60 11.03 -4.25 -1.76
CA VAL A 60 9.81 -4.69 -2.46
C VAL A 60 9.84 -4.03 -3.83
N HIS A 61 9.79 -4.83 -4.89
CA HIS A 61 9.80 -4.33 -6.26
C HIS A 61 8.41 -4.28 -6.87
N GLU A 62 7.53 -5.17 -6.42
CA GLU A 62 6.17 -5.25 -6.90
C GLU A 62 5.19 -5.73 -5.83
N PHE A 63 3.94 -5.33 -6.01
CA PHE A 63 2.81 -5.78 -5.22
C PHE A 63 1.56 -5.91 -6.11
N GLU A 64 0.60 -6.68 -5.61
CA GLU A 64 -0.72 -6.84 -6.22
C GLU A 64 -1.80 -6.57 -5.16
N ILE A 65 -2.83 -5.82 -5.51
CA ILE A 65 -4.02 -5.68 -4.65
C ILE A 65 -4.92 -6.88 -4.91
N ILE A 66 -5.06 -7.73 -3.91
CA ILE A 66 -5.78 -9.00 -4.03
C ILE A 66 -7.21 -8.92 -3.47
N ARG A 67 -7.49 -7.90 -2.65
CA ARG A 67 -8.81 -7.60 -2.08
C ARG A 67 -8.91 -6.11 -1.82
N SER A 68 -10.08 -5.54 -2.06
CA SER A 68 -10.39 -4.20 -1.56
C SER A 68 -11.86 -4.08 -1.18
N HIS A 69 -12.14 -3.13 -0.30
CA HIS A 69 -13.48 -2.82 0.16
C HIS A 69 -13.54 -1.33 0.50
N PHE A 70 -14.62 -0.67 0.08
CA PHE A 70 -14.86 0.74 0.36
C PHE A 70 -16.28 0.96 0.87
N ASN A 71 -16.39 1.68 1.98
CA ASN A 71 -17.67 2.14 2.52
C ASN A 71 -17.83 3.64 2.17
N THR A 72 -18.68 3.91 1.18
CA THR A 72 -18.97 5.25 0.66
C THR A 72 -19.62 6.16 1.71
N GLU A 73 -20.48 5.62 2.57
CA GLU A 73 -21.13 6.40 3.65
C GLU A 73 -20.13 6.94 4.67
N LYS A 74 -19.11 6.14 5.02
CA LYS A 74 -18.09 6.50 6.02
C LYS A 74 -16.83 7.11 5.40
N LEU A 75 -16.71 7.08 4.08
CA LEU A 75 -15.50 7.47 3.35
C LEU A 75 -14.24 6.74 3.86
N THR A 76 -14.40 5.47 4.19
CA THR A 76 -13.34 4.60 4.71
C THR A 76 -13.35 3.25 4.02
N GLY A 77 -12.20 2.62 3.92
CA GLY A 77 -12.10 1.27 3.39
C GLY A 77 -10.83 0.57 3.81
N GLU A 78 -10.58 -0.57 3.18
CA GLU A 78 -9.34 -1.30 3.32
C GLU A 78 -9.00 -2.03 2.03
N PHE A 79 -7.72 -2.30 1.82
CA PHE A 79 -7.26 -3.19 0.76
C PHE A 79 -6.13 -4.07 1.28
N THR A 80 -6.03 -5.28 0.72
CA THR A 80 -4.94 -6.21 1.02
C THR A 80 -4.03 -6.30 -0.18
N CYS A 81 -2.74 -6.12 0.06
CA CYS A 81 -1.70 -6.26 -0.94
C CYS A 81 -0.89 -7.53 -0.69
N ALA A 82 -0.56 -8.25 -1.75
CA ALA A 82 0.40 -9.36 -1.75
C ALA A 82 1.70 -8.89 -2.42
N PHE A 83 2.85 -9.24 -1.85
CA PHE A 83 4.15 -8.82 -2.37
C PHE A 83 5.26 -9.82 -2.03
N ALA A 84 6.39 -9.69 -2.72
CA ALA A 84 7.63 -10.38 -2.39
C ALA A 84 8.62 -9.40 -1.78
N VAL A 85 9.25 -9.81 -0.67
CA VAL A 85 10.32 -9.10 0.00
C VAL A 85 11.64 -9.77 -0.33
N TYR A 86 12.56 -8.98 -0.87
CA TYR A 86 13.90 -9.40 -1.24
C TYR A 86 14.87 -8.89 -0.18
N PHE A 87 15.61 -9.79 0.46
CA PHE A 87 16.64 -9.40 1.43
C PHE A 87 18.03 -9.52 0.83
N PHE A 88 18.80 -8.43 0.87
CA PHE A 88 20.21 -8.44 0.51
C PHE A 88 21.10 -8.54 1.76
N TRP A 89 21.96 -9.57 1.81
CA TRP A 89 22.95 -9.77 2.86
C TRP A 89 24.36 -9.62 2.28
N GLY A 90 25.00 -8.48 2.54
CA GLY A 90 26.26 -8.08 1.92
C GLY A 90 27.46 -9.02 2.10
N CYS A 91 27.41 -9.96 3.06
CA CYS A 91 28.52 -10.87 3.35
C CYS A 91 28.35 -12.28 2.79
N SER A 92 27.18 -12.66 2.29
CA SER A 92 26.90 -14.06 1.89
C SER A 92 26.19 -14.20 0.53
N GLY A 93 25.75 -13.10 -0.10
CA GLY A 93 25.08 -13.14 -1.41
C GLY A 93 23.80 -13.99 -1.41
N ILE A 94 23.23 -14.24 -0.22
CA ILE A 94 22.00 -15.00 -0.06
C ILE A 94 20.85 -14.05 -0.36
N ASN A 95 20.12 -14.35 -1.42
CA ASN A 95 18.81 -13.77 -1.67
C ASN A 95 17.77 -14.73 -1.09
N SER A 96 16.97 -14.25 -0.14
CA SER A 96 15.79 -14.97 0.31
C SER A 96 14.56 -14.17 -0.08
N ASP A 97 13.68 -14.78 -0.86
CA ASP A 97 12.41 -14.18 -1.26
C ASP A 97 11.33 -14.67 -0.28
N LYS A 98 10.72 -13.75 0.45
CA LYS A 98 9.57 -14.04 1.31
C LYS A 98 8.33 -13.44 0.67
N ARG A 99 7.27 -14.24 0.51
CA ARG A 99 5.96 -13.70 0.14
C ARG A 99 5.21 -13.29 1.39
N ASP A 100 4.61 -12.11 1.35
CA ASP A 100 3.83 -11.57 2.45
C ASP A 100 2.55 -10.90 1.95
N THR A 101 1.63 -10.67 2.87
CA THR A 101 0.39 -9.94 2.63
C THR A 101 0.15 -8.95 3.75
N LEU A 102 -0.13 -7.70 3.41
CA LEU A 102 -0.48 -6.66 4.38
C LEU A 102 -1.82 -6.02 4.04
N THR A 103 -2.65 -5.81 5.05
CA THR A 103 -3.89 -5.04 4.93
C THR A 103 -3.65 -3.59 5.33
N TRP A 104 -4.06 -2.67 4.45
CA TRP A 104 -4.04 -1.24 4.68
C TRP A 104 -5.46 -0.72 4.79
N LYS A 105 -5.72 0.02 5.87
CA LYS A 105 -6.95 0.80 6.00
C LYS A 105 -6.76 2.14 5.34
N PHE A 106 -7.83 2.72 4.83
CA PHE A 106 -7.77 4.05 4.25
C PHE A 106 -8.98 4.91 4.59
N LYS A 107 -8.76 6.22 4.58
CA LYS A 107 -9.78 7.24 4.75
C LYS A 107 -9.64 8.29 3.66
N VAL A 108 -10.76 8.62 3.02
CA VAL A 108 -10.83 9.68 2.01
C VAL A 108 -11.05 11.01 2.70
N ASP A 109 -10.20 11.99 2.39
CA ASP A 109 -10.34 13.38 2.79
C ASP A 109 -10.70 14.21 1.56
N THR A 110 -12.00 14.48 1.43
CA THR A 110 -12.56 15.26 0.32
C THR A 110 -12.23 16.75 0.40
N GLN A 111 -11.84 17.27 1.57
CA GLN A 111 -11.49 18.68 1.72
C GLN A 111 -10.08 18.96 1.21
N ASN A 112 -9.17 17.99 1.40
CA ASN A 112 -7.77 18.11 1.02
C ASN A 112 -7.40 17.32 -0.24
N GLU A 113 -8.37 16.63 -0.86
CA GLU A 113 -8.17 15.77 -2.04
C GLU A 113 -7.10 14.70 -1.81
N LYS A 114 -7.17 14.08 -0.62
CA LYS A 114 -6.20 13.09 -0.16
C LYS A 114 -6.86 11.78 0.23
N ILE A 115 -6.08 10.71 0.17
CA ILE A 115 -6.38 9.46 0.83
C ILE A 115 -5.27 9.17 1.83
N ALA A 116 -5.63 9.10 3.10
CA ALA A 116 -4.73 8.67 4.15
C ALA A 116 -4.82 7.14 4.25
N LEU A 117 -3.68 6.45 4.08
CA LEU A 117 -3.53 5.03 4.29
C LEU A 117 -2.84 4.79 5.63
N THR A 118 -3.35 3.86 6.41
CA THR A 118 -2.73 3.37 7.63
C THR A 118 -2.57 1.87 7.51
N GLY A 119 -1.32 1.41 7.45
CA GLY A 119 -1.00 0.00 7.40
C GLY A 119 -1.17 -0.66 8.76
N GLU A 120 -1.26 -1.99 8.75
CA GLU A 120 -1.41 -2.78 9.97
C GLU A 120 -0.28 -2.54 10.98
N GLU A 121 -0.51 -2.86 12.25
CA GLU A 121 0.60 -2.90 13.20
C GLU A 121 1.43 -4.16 12.89
N PRO A 122 2.77 -4.05 12.76
CA PRO A 122 3.60 -5.24 12.69
C PRO A 122 3.33 -6.06 13.96
N TRP A 123 2.94 -7.32 13.79
CA TRP A 123 2.74 -8.24 14.90
C TRP A 123 4.03 -8.28 15.74
N VAL A 124 4.02 -7.62 16.90
CA VAL A 124 5.09 -7.77 17.88
C VAL A 124 4.84 -9.13 18.51
N VAL A 125 5.60 -10.13 18.08
CA VAL A 125 5.67 -11.40 18.80
C VAL A 125 6.45 -11.09 20.08
N GLU A 126 5.75 -10.99 21.21
CA GLU A 126 6.36 -10.92 22.55
C GLU A 126 7.16 -12.19 22.86
#